data_AF-A0A960LE22-F1
#
_entry.id   AF-A0A960LE22-F1
#
_cell.length_a   1.000
_cell.length_b   1.000
_cell.length_c   1.000
_cell.angle_alpha   90.00
_cell.angle_beta   90.00
_cell.angle_gamma   90.00
#
_symmetry.space_group_name_H-M   'P 1'
#
loop_
_entity.id
_entity.type
_entity.pdbx_description
1 polymer ?
#
loop_
_entity_poly.entity_id
_entity_poly.type
_entity_poly.pdbx_seq_one_letter_code
_entity_poly.pdbx_strand_id
1 'polypeptide(L)'
;MKRSRKYYVMAVLGVMIVGGGLLWGPMLFADNPGDVNMQLNKLNYILRAVRDNYVEDPDASKLLEGAIEGMLKELDPHSVYIPADQQKKIAEQFRGDFEGIGIQFTIQNDWLTVISPIPGTPADKLGIRAGDKITRIDGLSAYGITNDEVFGKLRGEKGSSVRVTIERPGVEVPLEFEIVRDKIPIFSVGAAFMMPDKETGYLRINQFTSTTTDEVVAALDSLKDNGMQRLLLDLRGNPGGYLDQAWRVADLFMPRKDMLLVYTKGRTPKSNSEFRSTGIGARYDMPLIVMINHGSASASEIVSGAIQDHDRGLVVGQVSFGKGLVQTPYPMPDGSVVRITTARYYTPTGRLIQRPYDKGFAEYIMEGRDDEDPNAPEEAAQDTTPREKFMTDGGRVVYGGGGITPDSTILPAKTNTLTAQLFSKRMYFEYASKYVSEHPNIEENADAFARDFQVTDQMLDEFKQMCEVEKIEIDQPRWDQDLWFTKTQIKGEIAGLVFNNRDIYNMIRIQDDDQVQAAMGLFDEAKALASSSSKPSSGNRQ
;
A
#
# COMPACT_ATOMS: atom_id res chain seq x y z
N MET A 1 -5.22 98.64 -3.78
CA MET A 1 -4.78 97.37 -4.39
C MET A 1 -4.36 96.37 -3.31
N LYS A 2 -5.24 95.48 -2.84
CA LYS A 2 -4.88 94.31 -1.98
C LYS A 2 -6.04 93.30 -1.72
N ARG A 3 -7.15 93.33 -2.50
CA ARG A 3 -8.32 92.43 -2.29
C ARG A 3 -8.72 91.52 -3.47
N SER A 4 -8.10 91.60 -4.65
CA SER A 4 -8.46 90.78 -5.83
C SER A 4 -7.54 89.57 -6.10
N ARG A 5 -6.43 89.39 -5.36
CA ARG A 5 -5.50 88.24 -5.54
C ARG A 5 -5.81 87.03 -4.64
N LYS A 6 -6.73 87.16 -3.67
CA LYS A 6 -7.13 86.07 -2.75
C LYS A 6 -8.17 85.09 -3.32
N TYR A 7 -8.97 85.51 -4.32
CA TYR A 7 -10.01 84.65 -4.90
C TYR A 7 -9.49 83.73 -6.01
N TYR A 8 -8.42 84.10 -6.73
CA TYR A 8 -7.80 83.23 -7.73
C TYR A 8 -6.95 82.09 -7.10
N VAL A 9 -6.33 82.32 -5.95
CA VAL A 9 -5.56 81.27 -5.23
C VAL A 9 -6.51 80.23 -4.60
N MET A 10 -7.70 80.63 -4.15
CA MET A 10 -8.72 79.71 -3.62
C MET A 10 -9.42 78.89 -4.72
N ALA A 11 -9.57 79.42 -5.93
CA ALA A 11 -10.17 78.68 -7.05
C ALA A 11 -9.22 77.60 -7.63
N VAL A 12 -7.91 77.85 -7.66
CA VAL A 12 -6.91 76.87 -8.15
C VAL A 12 -6.64 75.76 -7.12
N LEU A 13 -6.73 76.04 -5.81
CA LEU A 13 -6.62 75.01 -4.75
C LEU A 13 -7.86 74.11 -4.65
N GLY A 14 -9.06 74.63 -4.96
CA GLY A 14 -10.29 73.82 -4.99
C GLY A 14 -10.35 72.79 -6.13
N VAL A 15 -9.72 73.08 -7.28
CA VAL A 15 -9.70 72.16 -8.44
C VAL A 15 -8.62 71.07 -8.30
N MET A 16 -7.52 71.31 -7.58
CA MET A 16 -6.52 70.25 -7.31
C MET A 16 -6.93 69.28 -6.18
N ILE A 17 -7.80 69.68 -5.25
CA ILE A 17 -8.29 68.75 -4.20
C ILE A 17 -9.41 67.84 -4.73
N VAL A 18 -10.19 68.27 -5.72
CA VAL A 18 -11.20 67.42 -6.39
C VAL A 18 -10.57 66.57 -7.51
N GLY A 19 -9.48 67.02 -8.15
CA GLY A 19 -8.75 66.23 -9.16
C GLY A 19 -7.78 65.18 -8.61
N GLY A 20 -7.22 65.39 -7.41
CA GLY A 20 -6.32 64.40 -6.75
C GLY A 20 -7.04 63.36 -5.91
N GLY A 21 -8.25 63.66 -5.40
CA GLY A 21 -9.05 62.76 -4.57
C GLY A 21 -9.83 61.66 -5.32
N LEU A 22 -9.77 61.66 -6.65
CA LEU A 22 -10.42 60.65 -7.51
C LEU A 22 -9.46 59.59 -8.07
N LEU A 23 -8.16 59.70 -7.79
CA LEU A 23 -7.17 58.67 -8.15
C LEU A 23 -6.63 57.88 -6.96
N TRP A 24 -6.90 58.31 -5.71
CA TRP A 24 -6.66 57.52 -4.50
C TRP A 24 -7.99 57.37 -3.75
N GLY A 25 -8.73 56.29 -4.06
CA GLY A 25 -9.85 55.84 -3.25
C GLY A 25 -9.40 55.50 -1.81
N PRO A 26 -10.33 55.45 -0.84
CA PRO A 26 -9.98 55.25 0.55
C PRO A 26 -9.29 53.89 0.75
N MET A 27 -7.98 53.94 0.91
CA MET A 27 -7.21 52.97 1.69
C MET A 27 -7.58 53.16 3.16
N LEU A 28 -8.81 52.78 3.48
CA LEU A 28 -9.34 52.60 4.84
C LEU A 28 -10.35 51.45 4.78
N PHE A 29 -9.90 50.31 4.28
CA PHE A 29 -10.32 49.04 4.86
C PHE A 29 -9.17 48.62 5.74
N ALA A 30 -9.46 48.37 7.02
CA ALA A 30 -8.57 47.56 7.83
C ALA A 30 -8.34 46.26 7.06
N ASP A 31 -7.14 46.11 6.51
CA ASP A 31 -6.66 44.86 5.95
C ASP A 31 -6.74 43.83 7.06
N ASN A 32 -7.85 43.10 7.07
CA ASN A 32 -7.95 41.87 7.81
C ASN A 32 -7.46 40.81 6.81
N PRO A 33 -6.20 40.33 6.89
CA PRO A 33 -5.66 39.35 5.96
C PRO A 33 -6.48 38.04 5.87
N GLY A 34 -7.51 37.89 6.72
CA GLY A 34 -8.48 36.80 6.73
C GLY A 34 -9.88 37.08 6.11
N ASP A 35 -10.13 38.19 5.41
CA ASP A 35 -11.41 38.30 4.67
C ASP A 35 -11.40 37.36 3.46
N VAL A 36 -12.05 36.21 3.62
CA VAL A 36 -12.22 35.17 2.59
C VAL A 36 -12.77 35.75 1.30
N ASN A 37 -13.65 36.76 1.36
CA ASN A 37 -14.22 37.38 0.16
C ASN A 37 -13.16 38.15 -0.64
N MET A 38 -12.24 38.84 0.05
CA MET A 38 -11.13 39.51 -0.61
C MET A 38 -10.21 38.51 -1.32
N GLN A 39 -9.91 37.37 -0.68
CA GLN A 39 -9.08 36.33 -1.28
C GLN A 39 -9.76 35.64 -2.47
N LEU A 40 -11.07 35.40 -2.39
CA LEU A 40 -11.85 34.89 -3.52
C LEU A 40 -11.89 35.88 -4.69
N ASN A 41 -12.02 37.17 -4.41
CA ASN A 41 -11.95 38.21 -5.45
C ASN A 41 -10.57 38.26 -6.11
N LYS A 42 -9.50 38.12 -5.33
CA LYS A 42 -8.13 38.03 -5.85
C LYS A 42 -7.94 36.81 -6.74
N LEU A 43 -8.42 35.63 -6.33
CA LEU A 43 -8.37 34.42 -7.15
C LEU A 43 -9.13 34.61 -8.47
N ASN A 44 -10.35 35.14 -8.42
CA ASN A 44 -11.15 35.42 -9.61
C ASN A 44 -10.47 36.41 -10.56
N TYR A 45 -9.82 37.45 -10.03
CA TYR A 45 -9.06 38.41 -10.82
C TYR A 45 -7.88 37.73 -11.54
N ILE A 46 -7.11 36.89 -10.82
CA ILE A 46 -5.97 36.16 -11.38
C ILE A 46 -6.44 35.20 -12.48
N LEU A 47 -7.50 34.42 -12.24
CA LEU A 47 -8.05 33.50 -13.23
C LEU A 47 -8.47 34.22 -14.53
N ARG A 48 -9.10 35.40 -14.41
CA ARG A 48 -9.44 36.24 -15.57
C ARG A 48 -8.20 36.78 -16.27
N ALA A 49 -7.24 37.30 -15.51
CA ALA A 49 -6.00 37.83 -16.08
C ALA A 49 -5.23 36.75 -16.87
N VAL A 50 -5.15 35.52 -16.34
CA VAL A 50 -4.53 34.39 -17.04
C VAL A 50 -5.31 34.04 -18.31
N ARG A 51 -6.64 33.86 -18.22
CA ARG A 51 -7.47 33.55 -19.39
C ARG A 51 -7.38 34.60 -20.49
N ASP A 52 -7.37 35.88 -20.13
CA ASP A 52 -7.48 36.98 -21.08
C ASP A 52 -6.12 37.43 -21.64
N ASN A 53 -4.99 37.07 -20.99
CA ASN A 53 -3.66 37.59 -21.34
C ASN A 53 -2.56 36.52 -21.49
N TYR A 54 -2.84 35.24 -21.22
CA TYR A 54 -1.87 34.18 -21.50
C TYR A 54 -1.70 34.02 -23.03
N VAL A 55 -0.49 33.66 -23.46
CA VAL A 55 -0.11 33.64 -24.88
C VAL A 55 -0.84 32.54 -25.69
N GLU A 56 -1.37 31.54 -24.99
CA GLU A 56 -2.16 30.43 -25.54
C GLU A 56 -3.51 30.35 -24.80
N ASP A 57 -4.53 29.76 -25.42
CA ASP A 57 -5.83 29.55 -24.77
C ASP A 57 -5.69 28.51 -23.64
N PRO A 58 -5.83 28.89 -22.36
CA PRO A 58 -5.61 27.95 -21.27
C PRO A 58 -6.85 27.08 -21.02
N ASP A 59 -6.62 25.83 -20.61
CA ASP A 59 -7.67 24.94 -20.12
C ASP A 59 -8.10 25.37 -18.71
N ALA A 60 -9.28 25.98 -18.62
CA ALA A 60 -9.82 26.49 -17.36
C ALA A 60 -10.01 25.40 -16.29
N SER A 61 -10.35 24.17 -16.70
CA SER A 61 -10.52 23.05 -15.76
C SER A 61 -9.18 22.69 -15.14
N LYS A 62 -8.13 22.54 -15.95
CA LYS A 62 -6.77 22.24 -15.45
C LYS A 62 -6.22 23.34 -14.54
N LEU A 63 -6.49 24.61 -14.85
CA LEU A 63 -6.08 25.72 -14.00
C LEU A 63 -6.74 25.66 -12.61
N LEU A 64 -8.05 25.35 -12.57
CA LEU A 64 -8.79 25.22 -11.32
C LEU A 64 -8.34 24.00 -10.51
N GLU A 65 -8.11 22.86 -11.16
CA GLU A 65 -7.55 21.66 -10.50
C GLU A 65 -6.17 21.96 -9.91
N GLY A 66 -5.28 22.60 -10.66
CA GLY A 66 -3.98 23.02 -10.15
C GLY A 66 -4.06 23.99 -8.96
N ALA A 67 -5.04 24.89 -8.96
CA ALA A 67 -5.29 25.77 -7.81
C ALA A 67 -5.80 24.99 -6.59
N ILE A 68 -6.69 24.03 -6.77
CA ILE A 68 -7.19 23.14 -5.70
C ILE A 68 -6.04 22.32 -5.11
N GLU A 69 -5.25 21.66 -5.96
CA GLU A 69 -4.08 20.90 -5.53
C GLU A 69 -3.07 21.75 -4.77
N GLY A 70 -2.80 22.97 -5.23
CA GLY A 70 -1.93 23.92 -4.55
C GLY A 70 -2.44 24.26 -3.15
N MET A 71 -3.74 24.53 -3.00
CA MET A 71 -4.33 24.81 -1.68
C MET A 71 -4.23 23.61 -0.72
N LEU A 72 -4.40 22.39 -1.21
CA LEU A 72 -4.36 21.19 -0.37
C LEU A 72 -2.93 20.84 0.08
N LYS A 73 -1.93 21.07 -0.78
CA LYS A 73 -0.51 20.88 -0.45
C LYS A 73 -0.03 21.74 0.72
N GLU A 74 -0.62 22.91 0.93
CA GLU A 74 -0.32 23.78 2.06
C GLU A 74 -0.85 23.24 3.41
N LEU A 75 -1.74 22.23 3.40
CA LEU A 75 -2.30 21.66 4.62
C LEU A 75 -1.41 20.56 5.20
N ASP A 76 -1.19 19.52 4.41
CA ASP A 76 -0.46 18.31 4.78
C ASP A 76 -0.20 17.46 3.52
N PRO A 77 0.76 16.50 3.55
CA PRO A 77 1.09 15.69 2.38
C PRO A 77 0.04 14.64 1.97
N HIS A 78 -1.05 14.49 2.73
CA HIS A 78 -2.09 13.49 2.52
C HIS A 78 -3.41 14.11 2.05
N SER A 79 -3.64 15.40 2.26
CA SER A 79 -4.82 16.10 1.76
C SER A 79 -4.70 16.28 0.25
N VAL A 80 -5.60 15.67 -0.53
CA VAL A 80 -5.47 15.55 -1.99
C VAL A 80 -6.81 15.68 -2.71
N TYR A 81 -6.76 16.18 -3.94
CA TYR A 81 -7.85 16.12 -4.90
C TYR A 81 -7.70 14.86 -5.75
N ILE A 82 -8.78 14.13 -5.93
CA ILE A 82 -8.83 12.90 -6.71
C ILE A 82 -9.82 13.11 -7.86
N PRO A 83 -9.34 13.17 -9.11
CA PRO A 83 -10.19 13.22 -10.29
C PRO A 83 -11.17 12.05 -10.38
N ALA A 84 -12.30 12.24 -11.06
CA ALA A 84 -13.40 11.28 -11.10
C ALA A 84 -13.00 9.90 -11.68
N ASP A 85 -12.13 9.89 -12.71
CA ASP A 85 -11.62 8.68 -13.35
C ASP A 85 -10.71 7.87 -12.41
N GLN A 86 -9.87 8.56 -11.62
CA GLN A 86 -9.02 7.93 -10.60
C GLN A 86 -9.85 7.43 -9.41
N GLN A 87 -10.86 8.19 -8.99
CA GLN A 87 -11.73 7.83 -7.87
C GLN A 87 -12.42 6.48 -8.11
N LYS A 88 -12.84 6.18 -9.34
CA LYS A 88 -13.43 4.87 -9.67
C LYS A 88 -12.45 3.72 -9.39
N LYS A 89 -11.21 3.85 -9.86
CA LYS A 89 -10.15 2.83 -9.66
C LYS A 89 -9.84 2.64 -8.17
N ILE A 90 -9.73 3.74 -7.41
CA ILE A 90 -9.49 3.71 -5.95
C ILE A 90 -10.67 3.04 -5.23
N ALA A 91 -11.90 3.39 -5.60
CA ALA A 91 -13.09 2.81 -4.99
C ALA A 91 -13.20 1.30 -5.22
N GLU A 92 -12.91 0.82 -6.43
CA GLU A 92 -12.85 -0.62 -6.75
C GLU A 92 -11.81 -1.35 -5.87
N GLN A 93 -10.59 -0.80 -5.81
CA GLN A 93 -9.50 -1.36 -4.99
C GLN A 93 -9.90 -1.50 -3.51
N PHE A 94 -10.48 -0.44 -2.94
CA PHE A 94 -10.88 -0.45 -1.54
C PHE A 94 -12.17 -1.24 -1.28
N ARG A 95 -13.09 -1.33 -2.24
CA ARG A 95 -14.25 -2.20 -2.14
C ARG A 95 -13.85 -3.67 -2.15
N GLY A 96 -12.69 -4.01 -2.73
CA GLY A 96 -12.20 -5.39 -2.81
C GLY A 96 -12.75 -6.13 -4.02
N ASP A 97 -13.23 -5.40 -5.04
CA ASP A 97 -13.72 -6.01 -6.28
C ASP A 97 -13.79 -5.01 -7.46
N PHE A 98 -13.72 -5.56 -8.67
CA PHE A 98 -13.98 -4.84 -9.92
C PHE A 98 -14.77 -5.73 -10.89
N GLU A 99 -15.24 -5.19 -12.02
CA GLU A 99 -15.94 -5.98 -13.04
C GLU A 99 -15.05 -6.24 -14.26
N GLY A 100 -14.95 -7.51 -14.69
CA GLY A 100 -14.07 -7.91 -15.78
C GLY A 100 -14.00 -9.43 -15.97
N ILE A 101 -12.89 -9.90 -16.53
CA ILE A 101 -12.72 -11.32 -16.89
C ILE A 101 -11.95 -12.16 -15.84
N GLY A 102 -11.18 -11.52 -14.96
CA GLY A 102 -10.47 -12.19 -13.87
C GLY A 102 -9.14 -12.84 -14.26
N ILE A 103 -8.20 -12.07 -14.83
CA ILE A 103 -6.83 -12.52 -15.09
C ILE A 103 -5.80 -11.63 -14.41
N GLN A 104 -4.69 -12.22 -13.97
CA GLN A 104 -3.43 -11.52 -13.78
C GLN A 104 -2.66 -11.56 -15.10
N PHE A 105 -2.08 -10.44 -15.49
CA PHE A 105 -1.45 -10.32 -16.80
C PHE A 105 -0.16 -9.51 -16.74
N THR A 106 0.59 -9.60 -17.83
CA THR A 106 1.73 -8.75 -18.11
C THR A 106 1.77 -8.42 -19.60
N ILE A 107 2.50 -7.36 -19.96
CA ILE A 107 2.84 -7.09 -21.35
C ILE A 107 4.28 -7.56 -21.54
N GLN A 108 4.46 -8.62 -22.31
CA GLN A 108 5.75 -9.24 -22.57
C GLN A 108 5.98 -9.31 -24.07
N ASN A 109 7.12 -8.80 -24.53
CA ASN A 109 7.45 -8.70 -25.96
C ASN A 109 6.30 -8.04 -26.77
N ASP A 110 5.78 -6.93 -26.24
CA ASP A 110 4.62 -6.18 -26.76
C ASP A 110 3.29 -6.94 -26.82
N TRP A 111 3.18 -8.13 -26.22
CA TRP A 111 1.95 -8.89 -26.18
C TRP A 111 1.36 -8.98 -24.78
N LEU A 112 0.03 -8.98 -24.71
CA LEU A 112 -0.69 -9.28 -23.49
C LEU A 112 -0.59 -10.78 -23.17
N THR A 113 0.12 -11.12 -22.10
CA THR A 113 0.34 -12.49 -21.65
C THR A 113 -0.33 -12.72 -20.29
N VAL A 114 -1.07 -13.81 -20.16
CA VAL A 114 -1.71 -14.22 -18.90
C VAL A 114 -0.64 -14.78 -17.97
N ILE A 115 -0.50 -14.18 -16.78
CA ILE A 115 0.32 -14.74 -15.71
C ILE A 115 -0.43 -15.92 -15.09
N SER A 116 -1.70 -15.70 -14.71
CA SER A 116 -2.56 -16.72 -14.11
C SER A 116 -4.02 -16.23 -14.13
N PRO A 117 -5.01 -17.09 -14.39
CA PRO A 117 -6.40 -16.75 -14.15
C PRO A 117 -6.68 -16.69 -12.64
N ILE A 118 -7.57 -15.80 -12.21
CA ILE A 118 -7.97 -15.73 -10.81
C ILE A 118 -8.95 -16.89 -10.53
N PRO A 119 -8.71 -17.78 -9.54
CA PRO A 119 -9.57 -18.93 -9.29
C PRO A 119 -11.06 -18.57 -9.14
N GLY A 120 -11.94 -19.35 -9.75
CA GLY A 120 -13.40 -19.19 -9.70
C GLY A 120 -13.97 -18.07 -10.58
N THR A 121 -13.13 -17.29 -11.26
CA THR A 121 -13.55 -16.20 -12.15
C THR A 121 -13.92 -16.68 -13.56
N PRO A 122 -14.52 -15.83 -14.43
CA PRO A 122 -14.89 -16.24 -15.78
C PRO A 122 -13.73 -16.81 -16.60
N ALA A 123 -12.54 -16.20 -16.54
CA ALA A 123 -11.37 -16.68 -17.25
C ALA A 123 -10.93 -18.08 -16.80
N ASP A 124 -10.91 -18.32 -15.49
CA ASP A 124 -10.57 -19.62 -14.90
C ASP A 124 -11.57 -20.70 -15.34
N LYS A 125 -12.87 -20.41 -15.24
CA LYS A 125 -13.95 -21.33 -15.64
C LYS A 125 -13.92 -21.71 -17.12
N LEU A 126 -13.41 -20.83 -17.98
CA LEU A 126 -13.27 -21.07 -19.42
C LEU A 126 -11.96 -21.78 -19.78
N GLY A 127 -11.08 -22.04 -18.81
CA GLY A 127 -9.83 -22.76 -19.02
C GLY A 127 -8.74 -21.92 -19.68
N ILE A 128 -8.75 -20.60 -19.47
CA ILE A 128 -7.59 -19.73 -19.74
C ILE A 128 -6.47 -20.12 -18.76
N ARG A 129 -5.23 -20.13 -19.22
CA ARG A 129 -4.08 -20.66 -18.46
C ARG A 129 -2.93 -19.67 -18.39
N ALA A 130 -2.05 -19.88 -17.42
CA ALA A 130 -0.75 -19.22 -17.38
C ALA A 130 -0.01 -19.43 -18.72
N GLY A 131 0.64 -18.38 -19.23
CA GLY A 131 1.35 -18.39 -20.50
C GLY A 131 0.49 -18.16 -21.74
N ASP A 132 -0.84 -18.10 -21.61
CA ASP A 132 -1.72 -17.76 -22.74
C ASP A 132 -1.42 -16.34 -23.23
N LYS A 133 -1.18 -16.19 -24.54
CA LYS A 133 -0.94 -14.89 -25.18
C LYS A 133 -2.24 -14.41 -25.84
N ILE A 134 -2.85 -13.35 -25.31
CA ILE A 134 -4.05 -12.73 -25.90
C ILE A 134 -3.61 -11.89 -27.09
N THR A 135 -3.88 -12.37 -28.31
CA THR A 135 -3.46 -11.71 -29.55
C THR A 135 -4.51 -10.76 -30.11
N ARG A 136 -5.80 -10.99 -29.80
CA ARG A 136 -6.89 -10.10 -30.19
C ARG A 136 -7.92 -9.92 -29.09
N ILE A 137 -8.51 -8.73 -29.02
CA ILE A 137 -9.64 -8.39 -28.15
C ILE A 137 -10.72 -7.73 -29.03
N ASP A 138 -11.91 -8.31 -29.06
CA ASP A 138 -13.02 -7.95 -29.94
C ASP A 138 -12.60 -7.80 -31.41
N GLY A 139 -11.74 -8.73 -31.86
CA GLY A 139 -11.22 -8.75 -33.22
C GLY A 139 -10.13 -7.72 -33.51
N LEU A 140 -9.75 -6.84 -32.58
CA LEU A 140 -8.64 -5.91 -32.74
C LEU A 140 -7.34 -6.52 -32.20
N SER A 141 -6.21 -6.24 -32.85
CA SER A 141 -4.89 -6.68 -32.39
C SER A 141 -4.61 -6.16 -30.98
N ALA A 142 -4.03 -7.02 -30.13
CA ALA A 142 -3.52 -6.67 -28.81
C ALA A 142 -2.00 -6.41 -28.81
N TYR A 143 -1.36 -6.37 -29.98
CA TYR A 143 0.06 -6.01 -30.09
C TYR A 143 0.30 -4.55 -29.70
N GLY A 144 1.30 -4.31 -28.85
CA GLY A 144 1.66 -2.99 -28.34
C GLY A 144 0.62 -2.39 -27.39
N ILE A 145 -0.33 -3.19 -26.90
CA ILE A 145 -1.38 -2.72 -26.00
C ILE A 145 -0.78 -2.22 -24.69
N THR A 146 -1.25 -1.07 -24.21
CA THR A 146 -0.85 -0.50 -22.92
C THR A 146 -1.69 -1.04 -21.77
N ASN A 147 -1.18 -0.97 -20.53
CA ASN A 147 -1.93 -1.43 -19.35
C ASN A 147 -3.31 -0.76 -19.23
N ASP A 148 -3.41 0.54 -19.49
CA ASP A 148 -4.69 1.26 -19.43
C ASP A 148 -5.67 0.80 -20.52
N GLU A 149 -5.19 0.49 -21.72
CA GLU A 149 -6.03 -0.08 -22.78
C GLU A 149 -6.49 -1.50 -22.44
N VAL A 150 -5.65 -2.32 -21.81
CA VAL A 150 -6.05 -3.65 -21.32
C VAL A 150 -7.20 -3.51 -20.33
N PHE A 151 -7.09 -2.60 -19.35
CA PHE A 151 -8.17 -2.34 -18.41
C PHE A 151 -9.43 -1.84 -19.11
N GLY A 152 -9.30 -0.91 -20.06
CA GLY A 152 -10.43 -0.37 -20.82
C GLY A 152 -11.16 -1.41 -21.68
N LYS A 153 -10.44 -2.41 -22.21
CA LYS A 153 -11.01 -3.43 -23.11
C LYS A 153 -11.54 -4.66 -22.38
N LEU A 154 -10.83 -5.13 -21.34
CA LEU A 154 -11.19 -6.38 -20.65
C LEU A 154 -12.14 -6.16 -19.48
N ARG A 155 -12.17 -4.96 -18.89
CA ARG A 155 -13.22 -4.57 -17.95
C ARG A 155 -14.47 -4.11 -18.68
N GLY A 156 -15.56 -4.04 -17.95
CA GLY A 156 -16.87 -3.68 -18.48
C GLY A 156 -17.97 -4.17 -17.55
N GLU A 157 -19.19 -3.71 -17.80
CA GLU A 157 -20.33 -4.01 -16.94
C GLU A 157 -20.56 -5.53 -16.81
N LYS A 158 -20.86 -5.97 -15.59
CA LYS A 158 -21.25 -7.36 -15.31
C LYS A 158 -22.34 -7.83 -16.28
N GLY A 159 -22.14 -9.00 -16.87
CA GLY A 159 -23.05 -9.61 -17.84
C GLY A 159 -22.78 -9.21 -19.31
N SER A 160 -21.98 -8.18 -19.57
CA SER A 160 -21.45 -7.94 -20.92
C SER A 160 -20.41 -8.99 -21.30
N SER A 161 -20.19 -9.24 -22.60
CA SER A 161 -19.15 -10.17 -23.06
C SER A 161 -18.00 -9.44 -23.76
N VAL A 162 -16.86 -10.13 -23.82
CA VAL A 162 -15.68 -9.75 -24.62
C VAL A 162 -15.17 -10.98 -25.35
N ARG A 163 -14.80 -10.83 -26.62
CA ARG A 163 -14.16 -11.90 -27.38
C ARG A 163 -12.65 -11.75 -27.32
N VAL A 164 -11.95 -12.82 -26.98
CA VAL A 164 -10.48 -12.86 -27.02
C VAL A 164 -10.00 -13.99 -27.91
N THR A 165 -8.94 -13.72 -28.66
CA THR A 165 -8.18 -14.74 -29.39
C THR A 165 -6.87 -14.98 -28.64
N ILE A 166 -6.58 -16.24 -28.34
CA ILE A 166 -5.42 -16.67 -27.56
C ILE A 166 -4.52 -17.56 -28.41
N GLU A 167 -3.23 -17.25 -28.42
CA GLU A 167 -2.18 -18.18 -28.81
C GLU A 167 -1.65 -18.87 -27.54
N ARG A 168 -1.80 -20.19 -27.49
CA ARG A 168 -1.35 -21.00 -26.36
C ARG A 168 -0.08 -21.75 -26.75
N PRO A 169 1.02 -21.66 -25.97
CA PRO A 169 2.21 -22.46 -26.21
C PRO A 169 1.89 -23.95 -26.36
N GLY A 170 2.43 -24.60 -27.39
CA GLY A 170 2.18 -26.01 -27.71
C GLY A 170 0.86 -26.29 -28.46
N VAL A 171 0.05 -25.28 -28.76
CA VAL A 171 -1.18 -25.41 -29.57
C VAL A 171 -1.01 -24.65 -30.88
N GLU A 172 -1.08 -25.35 -32.02
CA GLU A 172 -0.84 -24.74 -33.35
C GLU A 172 -1.94 -23.77 -33.79
N VAL A 173 -3.18 -23.98 -33.34
CA VAL A 173 -4.34 -23.19 -33.76
C VAL A 173 -4.75 -22.21 -32.67
N PRO A 174 -4.89 -20.90 -32.97
CA PRO A 174 -5.40 -19.94 -32.00
C PRO A 174 -6.78 -20.32 -31.47
N LEU A 175 -6.98 -20.14 -30.17
CA LEU A 175 -8.24 -20.43 -29.47
C LEU A 175 -9.08 -19.16 -29.36
N GLU A 176 -10.38 -19.24 -29.62
CA GLU A 176 -11.30 -18.13 -29.40
C GLU A 176 -12.18 -18.38 -28.18
N PHE A 177 -12.28 -17.36 -27.32
CA PHE A 177 -13.13 -17.38 -26.14
C PHE A 177 -14.07 -16.17 -26.17
N GLU A 178 -15.34 -16.41 -25.88
CA GLU A 178 -16.27 -15.35 -25.48
C GLU A 178 -16.43 -15.39 -23.96
N ILE A 179 -15.95 -14.34 -23.29
CA ILE A 179 -15.90 -14.27 -21.84
C ILE A 179 -16.98 -13.31 -21.37
N VAL A 180 -17.93 -13.81 -20.58
CA VAL A 180 -18.93 -12.98 -19.91
C VAL A 180 -18.28 -12.36 -18.67
N ARG A 181 -18.28 -11.03 -18.59
CA ARG A 181 -17.71 -10.27 -17.48
C ARG A 181 -18.53 -10.49 -16.22
N ASP A 182 -17.84 -10.63 -15.09
CA ASP A 182 -18.46 -10.76 -13.78
C ASP A 182 -17.67 -9.95 -12.75
N LYS A 183 -18.14 -9.98 -11.51
CA LYS A 183 -17.46 -9.41 -10.35
C LYS A 183 -16.21 -10.24 -10.04
N ILE A 184 -15.06 -9.57 -10.07
CA ILE A 184 -13.73 -10.13 -9.83
C ILE A 184 -13.25 -9.68 -8.44
N PRO A 185 -12.92 -10.61 -7.54
CA PRO A 185 -12.42 -10.25 -6.21
C PRO A 185 -11.02 -9.66 -6.28
N ILE A 186 -10.75 -8.71 -5.38
CA ILE A 186 -9.42 -8.19 -5.05
C ILE A 186 -9.17 -8.56 -3.59
N PHE A 187 -8.43 -9.64 -3.38
CA PHE A 187 -8.18 -10.17 -2.04
C PHE A 187 -7.25 -9.25 -1.24
N SER A 188 -7.63 -9.03 0.01
CA SER A 188 -6.81 -8.37 1.04
C SER A 188 -5.74 -9.31 1.56
N VAL A 189 -6.10 -10.59 1.77
CA VAL A 189 -5.19 -11.65 2.21
C VAL A 189 -4.38 -12.09 1.01
N GLY A 190 -3.07 -11.82 1.07
CA GLY A 190 -2.12 -12.14 -0.01
C GLY A 190 -1.55 -13.54 0.07
N ALA A 191 -1.56 -14.14 1.26
CA ALA A 191 -1.14 -15.50 1.51
C ALA A 191 -1.65 -16.00 2.86
N ALA A 192 -2.07 -17.26 2.94
CA ALA A 192 -2.37 -17.94 4.20
C ALA A 192 -2.03 -19.44 4.10
N PHE A 193 -1.06 -19.92 4.88
CA PHE A 193 -0.65 -21.33 4.85
C PHE A 193 0.04 -21.76 6.15
N MET A 194 0.12 -23.08 6.38
CA MET A 194 0.93 -23.66 7.46
C MET A 194 2.40 -23.70 7.04
N MET A 195 3.29 -23.26 7.92
CA MET A 195 4.73 -23.38 7.75
C MET A 195 5.19 -24.85 7.80
N PRO A 196 6.40 -25.19 7.31
CA PRO A 196 6.90 -26.56 7.32
C PRO A 196 7.00 -27.24 8.69
N ASP A 197 7.08 -26.47 9.77
CA ASP A 197 7.06 -26.99 11.14
C ASP A 197 5.70 -27.58 11.53
N LYS A 198 4.66 -27.34 10.73
CA LYS A 198 3.26 -27.78 10.92
C LYS A 198 2.62 -27.27 12.20
N GLU A 199 3.20 -26.24 12.81
CA GLU A 199 2.68 -25.60 14.02
C GLU A 199 2.39 -24.11 13.79
N THR A 200 3.16 -23.46 12.92
CA THR A 200 3.04 -22.04 12.66
C THR A 200 2.14 -21.76 11.47
N GLY A 201 1.08 -20.98 11.69
CA GLY A 201 0.36 -20.34 10.60
C GLY A 201 1.11 -19.09 10.12
N TYR A 202 1.19 -18.90 8.82
CA TYR A 202 1.61 -17.65 8.20
C TYR A 202 0.39 -16.98 7.56
N LEU A 203 0.19 -15.70 7.85
CA LEU A 203 -0.89 -14.90 7.27
C LEU A 203 -0.34 -13.55 6.82
N ARG A 204 -0.48 -13.23 5.54
CA ARG A 204 -0.08 -11.94 4.98
C ARG A 204 -1.29 -11.13 4.56
N ILE A 205 -1.37 -9.89 5.03
CA ILE A 205 -2.39 -8.92 4.58
C ILE A 205 -1.68 -7.89 3.70
N ASN A 206 -2.07 -7.80 2.43
CA ASN A 206 -1.47 -6.86 1.48
C ASN A 206 -2.07 -5.45 1.59
N GLN A 207 -3.36 -5.36 1.90
CA GLN A 207 -4.09 -4.10 2.03
C GLN A 207 -5.38 -4.29 2.84
N PHE A 208 -5.88 -3.24 3.48
CA PHE A 208 -7.16 -3.27 4.20
C PHE A 208 -8.32 -2.76 3.32
N THR A 209 -8.96 -3.66 2.57
CA THR A 209 -10.17 -3.41 1.77
C THR A 209 -11.44 -3.74 2.56
N SER A 210 -12.63 -3.53 1.98
CA SER A 210 -13.90 -3.74 2.68
C SER A 210 -14.17 -5.18 3.12
N THR A 211 -13.46 -6.17 2.56
CA THR A 211 -13.61 -7.60 2.83
C THR A 211 -12.54 -8.18 3.76
N THR A 212 -11.55 -7.37 4.19
CA THR A 212 -10.36 -7.88 4.90
C THR A 212 -10.69 -8.69 6.15
N THR A 213 -11.60 -8.20 7.00
CA THR A 213 -11.95 -8.91 8.25
C THR A 213 -12.48 -10.30 7.96
N ASP A 214 -13.37 -10.45 6.97
CA ASP A 214 -13.98 -11.73 6.62
C ASP A 214 -12.94 -12.70 6.04
N GLU A 215 -12.06 -12.19 5.17
CA GLU A 215 -10.95 -12.97 4.62
C GLU A 215 -9.98 -13.44 5.70
N VAL A 216 -9.64 -12.58 6.67
CA VAL A 216 -8.77 -12.94 7.79
C VAL A 216 -9.42 -13.98 8.69
N VAL A 217 -10.72 -13.85 9.00
CA VAL A 217 -11.45 -14.87 9.78
C VAL A 217 -11.43 -16.22 9.06
N ALA A 218 -11.72 -16.24 7.76
CA ALA A 218 -11.69 -17.47 6.97
C ALA A 218 -10.29 -18.11 6.94
N ALA A 219 -9.24 -17.30 6.79
CA ALA A 219 -7.86 -17.76 6.83
C ALA A 219 -7.47 -18.31 8.21
N LEU A 220 -7.81 -17.62 9.30
CA LEU A 220 -7.52 -18.07 10.67
C LEU A 220 -8.26 -19.35 11.03
N ASP A 221 -9.54 -19.47 10.65
CA ASP A 221 -10.33 -20.68 10.87
C ASP A 221 -9.72 -21.86 10.08
N SER A 222 -9.36 -21.67 8.81
CA SER A 222 -8.66 -22.68 8.00
C SER A 222 -7.31 -23.09 8.60
N LEU A 223 -6.46 -22.14 9.00
CA LEU A 223 -5.17 -22.43 9.62
C LEU A 223 -5.34 -23.21 10.93
N LYS A 224 -6.34 -22.84 11.74
CA LYS A 224 -6.66 -23.54 12.99
C LYS A 224 -7.13 -24.97 12.74
N ASP A 225 -7.98 -25.20 11.74
CA ASP A 225 -8.43 -26.53 11.33
C ASP A 225 -7.26 -27.40 10.82
N ASN A 226 -6.22 -26.76 10.27
CA ASN A 226 -4.96 -27.41 9.87
C ASN A 226 -3.92 -27.54 11.00
N GLY A 227 -4.29 -27.24 12.25
CA GLY A 227 -3.45 -27.50 13.43
C GLY A 227 -2.55 -26.33 13.87
N MET A 228 -2.80 -25.11 13.41
CA MET A 228 -2.06 -23.91 13.85
C MET A 228 -2.05 -23.76 15.38
N GLN A 229 -0.86 -23.59 15.95
CA GLN A 229 -0.61 -23.35 17.38
C GLN A 229 -0.01 -21.97 17.66
N ARG A 230 0.52 -21.28 16.65
CA ARG A 230 1.10 -19.94 16.73
C ARG A 230 1.00 -19.25 15.37
N LEU A 231 0.99 -17.91 15.35
CA LEU A 231 0.77 -17.13 14.14
C LEU A 231 1.87 -16.11 13.89
N LEU A 232 2.37 -16.10 12.65
CA LEU A 232 3.15 -15.01 12.09
C LEU A 232 2.24 -14.18 11.17
N LEU A 233 1.89 -12.97 11.63
CA LEU A 233 1.08 -12.01 10.88
C LEU A 233 2.00 -11.02 10.15
N ASP A 234 2.08 -11.13 8.83
CA ASP A 234 2.95 -10.31 8.00
C ASP A 234 2.19 -9.09 7.44
N LEU A 235 2.56 -7.90 7.93
CA LEU A 235 2.06 -6.60 7.47
C LEU A 235 3.15 -5.81 6.72
N ARG A 236 4.29 -6.44 6.38
CA ARG A 236 5.37 -5.77 5.63
C ARG A 236 4.87 -5.30 4.27
N GLY A 237 5.18 -4.06 3.93
CA GLY A 237 4.78 -3.44 2.67
C GLY A 237 3.29 -3.08 2.55
N ASN A 238 2.49 -3.25 3.61
CA ASN A 238 1.06 -2.95 3.59
C ASN A 238 0.79 -1.46 3.88
N PRO A 239 0.36 -0.64 2.90
CA PRO A 239 0.19 0.80 3.05
C PRO A 239 -1.05 1.18 3.88
N GLY A 240 -1.78 0.19 4.39
CA GLY A 240 -2.97 0.34 5.21
C GLY A 240 -4.25 0.18 4.39
N GLY A 241 -5.26 0.99 4.72
CA GLY A 241 -6.56 0.94 4.08
C GLY A 241 -7.66 1.45 5.00
N TYR A 242 -8.82 0.79 5.03
CA TYR A 242 -9.93 1.23 5.88
C TYR A 242 -9.63 1.05 7.37
N LEU A 243 -9.73 2.13 8.13
CA LEU A 243 -9.65 2.11 9.61
C LEU A 243 -10.65 1.11 10.21
N ASP A 244 -11.85 1.06 9.65
CA ASP A 244 -12.91 0.16 10.10
C ASP A 244 -12.52 -1.33 10.03
N GLN A 245 -11.68 -1.69 9.06
CA GLN A 245 -11.17 -3.04 8.89
C GLN A 245 -9.95 -3.28 9.77
N ALA A 246 -9.12 -2.25 9.97
CA ALA A 246 -7.96 -2.30 10.86
C ALA A 246 -8.36 -2.66 12.30
N TRP A 247 -9.31 -1.92 12.89
CA TRP A 247 -9.69 -2.18 14.29
C TRP A 247 -10.39 -3.53 14.44
N ARG A 248 -11.17 -3.98 13.45
CA ARG A 248 -11.80 -5.32 13.49
C ARG A 248 -10.77 -6.43 13.40
N VAL A 249 -9.76 -6.29 12.54
CA VAL A 249 -8.63 -7.25 12.50
C VAL A 249 -7.88 -7.25 13.82
N ALA A 250 -7.63 -6.09 14.45
CA ALA A 250 -7.01 -6.04 15.78
C ALA A 250 -7.86 -6.74 16.86
N ASP A 251 -9.19 -6.60 16.79
CA ASP A 251 -10.14 -7.26 17.71
C ASP A 251 -10.06 -8.80 17.63
N LEU A 252 -9.75 -9.37 16.45
CA LEU A 252 -9.53 -10.81 16.28
C LEU A 252 -8.39 -11.36 17.15
N PHE A 253 -7.52 -10.49 17.68
CA PHE A 253 -6.44 -10.90 18.56
C PHE A 253 -6.65 -10.48 20.01
N MET A 254 -7.69 -9.71 20.35
CA MET A 254 -7.94 -9.29 21.73
C MET A 254 -8.86 -10.26 22.49
N PRO A 255 -8.34 -10.97 23.52
CA PRO A 255 -9.13 -12.00 24.21
C PRO A 255 -10.18 -11.42 25.17
N ARG A 256 -10.00 -10.18 25.65
CA ARG A 256 -10.92 -9.53 26.58
C ARG A 256 -11.76 -8.48 25.87
N LYS A 257 -12.95 -8.21 26.42
CA LYS A 257 -13.83 -7.13 25.96
C LYS A 257 -13.36 -5.76 26.44
N ASP A 258 -13.81 -4.72 25.76
CA ASP A 258 -13.66 -3.30 26.14
C ASP A 258 -12.21 -2.79 26.21
N MET A 259 -11.25 -3.53 25.68
CA MET A 259 -9.87 -3.07 25.49
C MET A 259 -9.87 -2.02 24.37
N LEU A 260 -9.25 -0.86 24.62
CA LEU A 260 -9.15 0.21 23.63
C LEU A 260 -8.21 -0.23 22.50
N LEU A 261 -8.64 -0.24 21.25
CA LEU A 261 -7.80 -0.66 20.12
C LEU A 261 -7.13 0.55 19.45
N VAL A 262 -7.92 1.60 19.23
CA VAL A 262 -7.50 2.85 18.62
C VAL A 262 -8.55 3.90 18.93
N TYR A 263 -8.12 5.16 19.00
CA TYR A 263 -9.06 6.27 19.06
C TYR A 263 -8.59 7.45 18.21
N THR A 264 -9.55 8.28 17.79
CA THR A 264 -9.31 9.47 16.98
C THR A 264 -9.61 10.73 17.76
N LYS A 265 -8.81 11.78 17.52
CA LYS A 265 -9.07 13.15 17.97
C LYS A 265 -8.95 14.09 16.79
N GLY A 266 -10.04 14.78 16.46
CA GLY A 266 -10.08 15.79 15.41
C GLY A 266 -10.53 17.15 15.93
N ARG A 267 -10.63 18.10 15.00
CA ARG A 267 -11.04 19.48 15.32
C ARG A 267 -12.46 19.56 15.84
N THR A 268 -13.33 18.65 15.41
CA THR A 268 -14.75 18.63 15.79
C THR A 268 -15.08 17.37 16.58
N PRO A 269 -16.06 17.40 17.49
CA PRO A 269 -16.46 16.20 18.24
C PRO A 269 -16.87 15.02 17.35
N LYS A 270 -17.41 15.28 16.15
CA LYS A 270 -17.80 14.25 15.17
C LYS A 270 -16.60 13.50 14.58
N SER A 271 -15.40 14.06 14.69
CA SER A 271 -14.15 13.45 14.23
C SER A 271 -13.47 12.63 15.33
N ASN A 272 -14.05 12.59 16.54
CA ASN A 272 -13.57 11.78 17.66
C ASN A 272 -14.32 10.45 17.67
N SER A 273 -13.59 9.36 17.87
CA SER A 273 -14.14 8.01 17.94
C SER A 273 -13.22 7.13 18.76
N GLU A 274 -13.78 6.18 19.51
CA GLU A 274 -13.04 5.13 20.20
C GLU A 274 -13.50 3.79 19.66
N PHE A 275 -12.55 2.91 19.37
CA PHE A 275 -12.81 1.56 18.89
C PHE A 275 -12.30 0.58 19.93
N ARG A 276 -13.15 -0.34 20.37
CA ARG A 276 -12.88 -1.25 21.49
C ARG A 276 -13.14 -2.69 21.11
N SER A 277 -12.42 -3.61 21.76
CA SER A 277 -12.53 -5.03 21.50
C SER A 277 -13.87 -5.63 21.93
N THR A 278 -14.36 -6.59 21.17
CA THR A 278 -15.57 -7.37 21.46
C THR A 278 -15.26 -8.64 22.27
N GLY A 279 -13.98 -9.00 22.39
CA GLY A 279 -13.49 -10.23 23.02
C GLY A 279 -13.52 -11.45 22.10
N ILE A 280 -13.78 -11.27 20.81
CA ILE A 280 -13.77 -12.36 19.82
C ILE A 280 -12.40 -13.03 19.72
N GLY A 281 -11.32 -12.32 20.06
CA GLY A 281 -9.95 -12.85 20.01
C GLY A 281 -9.67 -14.03 20.95
N ALA A 282 -10.57 -14.33 21.89
CA ALA A 282 -10.51 -15.58 22.67
C ALA A 282 -10.60 -16.84 21.78
N ARG A 283 -11.11 -16.71 20.54
CA ARG A 283 -11.13 -17.79 19.54
C ARG A 283 -9.73 -18.12 18.98
N TYR A 284 -8.82 -17.15 19.04
CA TYR A 284 -7.48 -17.16 18.44
C TYR A 284 -6.41 -16.82 19.50
N ASP A 285 -6.55 -17.41 20.69
CA ASP A 285 -5.62 -17.21 21.81
C ASP A 285 -4.37 -18.09 21.65
N MET A 286 -3.48 -17.65 20.75
CA MET A 286 -2.18 -18.28 20.50
C MET A 286 -1.04 -17.25 20.52
N PRO A 287 0.23 -17.68 20.68
CA PRO A 287 1.39 -16.81 20.47
C PRO A 287 1.33 -16.13 19.10
N LEU A 288 1.61 -14.82 19.09
CA LEU A 288 1.46 -13.96 17.92
C LEU A 288 2.72 -13.11 17.74
N ILE A 289 3.26 -13.14 16.52
CA ILE A 289 4.28 -12.20 16.05
C ILE A 289 3.71 -11.42 14.88
N VAL A 290 3.88 -10.09 14.89
CA VAL A 290 3.48 -9.18 13.82
C VAL A 290 4.73 -8.61 13.16
N MET A 291 4.89 -8.84 11.86
CA MET A 291 6.01 -8.30 11.09
C MET A 291 5.62 -6.98 10.42
N ILE A 292 6.47 -5.97 10.56
CA ILE A 292 6.30 -4.64 9.94
C ILE A 292 7.60 -4.17 9.29
N ASN A 293 7.47 -3.20 8.38
CA ASN A 293 8.59 -2.40 7.86
C ASN A 293 8.10 -0.99 7.49
N HIS A 294 8.93 -0.14 6.89
CA HIS A 294 8.56 1.22 6.48
C HIS A 294 7.43 1.27 5.45
N GLY A 295 7.18 0.17 4.74
CA GLY A 295 6.01 0.04 3.87
C GLY A 295 4.70 -0.21 4.64
N SER A 296 4.77 -0.60 5.91
CA SER A 296 3.62 -0.74 6.80
C SER A 296 3.13 0.64 7.25
N ALA A 297 1.89 1.00 6.92
CA ALA A 297 1.35 2.32 7.25
C ALA A 297 -0.13 2.27 7.67
N SER A 298 -0.58 3.30 8.40
CA SER A 298 -1.97 3.57 8.72
C SER A 298 -2.70 2.38 9.36
N ALA A 299 -3.59 1.69 8.64
CA ALA A 299 -4.31 0.52 9.18
C ALA A 299 -3.36 -0.58 9.71
N SER A 300 -2.22 -0.81 9.06
CA SER A 300 -1.20 -1.75 9.54
C SER A 300 -0.64 -1.33 10.91
N GLU A 301 -0.44 -0.03 11.11
CA GLU A 301 0.07 0.58 12.34
C GLU A 301 -0.97 0.59 13.47
N ILE A 302 -2.26 0.65 13.11
CA ILE A 302 -3.36 0.45 14.06
C ILE A 302 -3.34 -0.98 14.60
N VAL A 303 -3.20 -1.98 13.72
CA VAL A 303 -3.17 -3.39 14.12
C VAL A 303 -1.93 -3.69 14.95
N SER A 304 -0.73 -3.37 14.46
CA SER A 304 0.52 -3.63 15.18
C SER A 304 0.60 -2.82 16.48
N GLY A 305 0.17 -1.55 16.48
CA GLY A 305 0.15 -0.70 17.66
C GLY A 305 -0.80 -1.21 18.74
N ALA A 306 -2.01 -1.65 18.38
CA ALA A 306 -2.95 -2.23 19.36
C ALA A 306 -2.41 -3.54 19.97
N ILE A 307 -1.79 -4.39 19.16
CA ILE A 307 -1.18 -5.65 19.61
C ILE A 307 0.03 -5.40 20.53
N GLN A 308 0.89 -4.45 20.17
CA GLN A 308 2.07 -4.08 20.96
C GLN A 308 1.68 -3.45 22.30
N ASP A 309 0.80 -2.46 22.27
CA ASP A 309 0.40 -1.65 23.43
C ASP A 309 -0.28 -2.50 24.52
N HIS A 310 -0.97 -3.56 24.12
CA HIS A 310 -1.62 -4.52 25.04
C HIS A 310 -0.77 -5.74 25.39
N ASP A 311 0.48 -5.81 24.92
CA ASP A 311 1.34 -6.98 25.10
C ASP A 311 0.66 -8.29 24.66
N ARG A 312 -0.13 -8.19 23.57
CA ARG A 312 -0.81 -9.35 23.00
C ARG A 312 0.12 -10.15 22.11
N GLY A 313 1.08 -9.51 21.46
CA GLY A 313 2.04 -10.14 20.56
C GLY A 313 3.29 -9.31 20.42
N LEU A 314 4.33 -9.93 19.87
CA LEU A 314 5.60 -9.28 19.60
C LEU A 314 5.55 -8.59 18.23
N VAL A 315 5.98 -7.33 18.14
CA VAL A 315 6.13 -6.64 16.86
C VAL A 315 7.60 -6.69 16.45
N VAL A 316 7.90 -7.13 15.23
CA VAL A 316 9.28 -7.34 14.76
C VAL A 316 9.48 -6.78 13.35
N GLY A 317 10.74 -6.57 12.95
CA GLY A 317 11.09 -6.10 11.62
C GLY A 317 11.73 -4.71 11.65
N GLN A 318 11.18 -3.77 10.90
CA GLN A 318 11.69 -2.39 10.79
C GLN A 318 10.62 -1.40 11.27
N VAL A 319 11.05 -0.17 11.58
CA VAL A 319 10.13 0.90 11.99
C VAL A 319 9.10 1.14 10.88
N SER A 320 7.83 1.28 11.25
CA SER A 320 6.77 1.53 10.28
C SER A 320 6.78 2.97 9.76
N PHE A 321 5.97 3.24 8.74
CA PHE A 321 5.96 4.51 8.02
C PHE A 321 5.73 5.75 8.90
N GLY A 322 4.79 5.69 9.84
CA GLY A 322 4.41 6.80 10.71
C GLY A 322 3.25 7.64 10.17
N LYS A 323 2.16 7.00 9.71
CA LYS A 323 0.93 7.71 9.33
C LYS A 323 -0.15 7.56 10.39
N GLY A 324 -0.17 8.52 11.31
CA GLY A 324 -1.15 8.73 12.39
C GLY A 324 -2.34 9.61 12.02
N LEU A 325 -2.66 9.79 10.73
CA LEU A 325 -3.72 10.69 10.24
C LEU A 325 -4.96 9.94 9.74
N VAL A 326 -6.13 10.54 9.95
CA VAL A 326 -7.41 10.09 9.41
C VAL A 326 -7.88 11.08 8.36
N GLN A 327 -8.17 10.57 7.17
CA GLN A 327 -8.66 11.36 6.05
C GLN A 327 -10.15 11.10 5.84
N THR A 328 -10.93 12.17 5.66
CA THR A 328 -12.35 12.10 5.29
C THR A 328 -12.51 12.44 3.81
N PRO A 329 -13.16 11.61 3.00
CA PRO A 329 -13.50 11.94 1.62
C PRO A 329 -14.71 12.89 1.56
N TYR A 330 -14.63 13.88 0.68
CA TYR A 330 -15.69 14.83 0.35
C TYR A 330 -15.99 14.72 -1.15
N PRO A 331 -17.06 13.97 -1.52
CA PRO A 331 -17.45 13.81 -2.91
C PRO A 331 -17.96 15.13 -3.52
N MET A 332 -17.65 15.31 -4.80
CA MET A 332 -18.03 16.48 -5.58
C MET A 332 -19.10 16.10 -6.64
N PRO A 333 -19.91 17.06 -7.12
CA PRO A 333 -20.97 16.77 -8.11
C PRO A 333 -20.48 16.19 -9.45
N ASP A 334 -19.22 16.44 -9.81
CA ASP A 334 -18.58 15.93 -11.03
C ASP A 334 -17.98 14.52 -10.86
N GLY A 335 -18.15 13.90 -9.69
CA GLY A 335 -17.61 12.57 -9.38
C GLY A 335 -16.18 12.58 -8.83
N SER A 336 -15.51 13.74 -8.80
CA SER A 336 -14.22 13.88 -8.10
C SER A 336 -14.39 13.83 -6.58
N VAL A 337 -13.28 13.65 -5.85
CA VAL A 337 -13.28 13.58 -4.38
C VAL A 337 -12.13 14.40 -3.83
N VAL A 338 -12.40 15.24 -2.84
CA VAL A 338 -11.35 15.84 -2.00
C VAL A 338 -11.18 15.00 -0.74
N ARG A 339 -9.99 14.48 -0.48
CA ARG A 339 -9.65 13.82 0.79
C ARG A 339 -8.94 14.83 1.69
N ILE A 340 -9.48 15.06 2.89
CA ILE A 340 -8.93 16.02 3.84
C ILE A 340 -8.58 15.32 5.14
N THR A 341 -7.43 15.62 5.72
CA THR A 341 -7.09 15.19 7.08
C THR A 341 -8.00 15.87 8.10
N THR A 342 -8.82 15.09 8.81
CA THR A 342 -9.82 15.62 9.77
C THR A 342 -9.54 15.25 11.21
N ALA A 343 -8.73 14.20 11.44
CA ALA A 343 -8.33 13.76 12.75
C ALA A 343 -6.93 13.13 12.75
N ARG A 344 -6.38 13.03 13.95
CA ARG A 344 -5.25 12.14 14.27
C ARG A 344 -5.78 10.91 14.97
N TYR A 345 -5.15 9.77 14.77
CA TYR A 345 -5.41 8.60 15.60
C TYR A 345 -4.25 8.32 16.56
N TYR A 346 -4.58 7.61 17.62
CA TYR A 346 -3.70 7.30 18.73
C TYR A 346 -3.86 5.83 19.09
N THR A 347 -2.77 5.17 19.46
CA THR A 347 -2.78 3.78 19.93
C THR A 347 -3.30 3.71 21.38
N PRO A 348 -3.54 2.51 21.95
CA PRO A 348 -4.15 2.35 23.27
C PRO A 348 -3.42 3.06 24.42
N THR A 349 -2.10 3.11 24.39
CA THR A 349 -1.28 3.82 25.39
C THR A 349 -1.38 5.34 25.30
N GLY A 350 -1.99 5.86 24.24
CA GLY A 350 -2.21 7.29 24.02
C GLY A 350 -1.15 7.96 23.15
N ARG A 351 -0.22 7.19 22.56
CA ARG A 351 0.82 7.74 21.68
C ARG A 351 0.30 8.05 20.28
N LEU A 352 0.70 9.21 19.77
CA LEU A 352 0.56 9.58 18.36
C LEU A 352 1.79 9.09 17.61
N ILE A 353 1.62 8.19 16.64
CA ILE A 353 2.73 7.61 15.87
C ILE A 353 3.10 8.45 14.64
N GLN A 354 2.39 9.55 14.39
CA GLN A 354 2.60 10.39 13.21
C GLN A 354 4.04 10.88 13.12
N ARG A 355 4.70 10.57 12.00
CA ARG A 355 5.99 11.13 11.64
C ARG A 355 5.84 12.62 11.26
N PRO A 356 6.76 13.51 11.70
CA PRO A 356 6.77 14.89 11.25
C PRO A 356 6.83 14.99 9.72
N TYR A 357 6.25 16.05 9.15
CA TYR A 357 6.27 16.32 7.71
C TYR A 357 6.53 17.80 7.40
N ASP A 358 7.08 18.52 8.38
CA ASP A 358 7.46 19.93 8.31
C ASP A 358 8.62 20.19 7.36
N LYS A 359 9.47 19.19 7.11
CA LYS A 359 10.56 19.23 6.13
C LYS A 359 10.12 18.97 4.68
N GLY A 360 8.81 18.83 4.44
CA GLY A 360 8.22 18.60 3.11
C GLY A 360 8.03 17.12 2.77
N PHE A 361 7.32 16.87 1.66
CA PHE A 361 6.86 15.52 1.32
C PHE A 361 7.99 14.54 0.98
N ALA A 362 9.01 14.97 0.26
CA ALA A 362 10.12 14.09 -0.12
C ALA A 362 10.84 13.57 1.14
N GLU A 363 11.17 14.48 2.06
CA GLU A 363 11.75 14.12 3.34
C GLU A 363 10.80 13.24 4.16
N TYR A 364 9.50 13.55 4.21
CA TYR A 364 8.52 12.72 4.92
C TYR A 364 8.48 11.26 4.46
N ILE A 365 8.73 10.99 3.16
CA ILE A 365 8.79 9.64 2.61
C ILE A 365 10.16 8.98 2.84
N MET A 366 11.24 9.77 2.82
CA MET A 366 12.62 9.30 2.97
C MET A 366 13.02 9.10 4.44
N GLU A 367 12.54 9.96 5.34
CA GLU A 367 12.75 9.91 6.79
C GLU A 367 12.09 8.63 7.30
N GLY A 368 12.91 7.65 7.71
CA GLY A 368 12.50 6.28 8.03
C GLY A 368 13.02 5.21 7.06
N ARG A 369 13.48 5.57 5.85
CA ARG A 369 14.29 4.68 4.98
C ARG A 369 15.76 4.63 5.36
N ASP A 370 16.27 5.69 6.01
CA ASP A 370 17.66 5.71 6.49
C ASP A 370 17.89 4.69 7.62
N ASP A 371 16.83 4.34 8.37
CA ASP A 371 16.81 3.21 9.32
C ASP A 371 16.82 1.83 8.60
N GLU A 372 16.65 1.83 7.27
CA GLU A 372 16.39 0.63 6.46
C GLU A 372 17.39 0.37 5.34
N ASP A 373 18.25 1.30 4.94
CA ASP A 373 19.27 1.00 3.94
C ASP A 373 20.32 0.11 4.58
N PRO A 374 20.44 -1.16 4.17
CA PRO A 374 21.49 -2.02 4.69
C PRO A 374 22.88 -1.46 4.34
N ASN A 375 22.99 -0.55 3.38
CA ASN A 375 24.22 0.14 2.98
C ASN A 375 24.39 1.52 3.61
N ALA A 376 23.46 1.98 4.46
CA ALA A 376 23.65 3.20 5.21
C ALA A 376 24.82 3.04 6.21
N PRO A 377 25.60 4.10 6.48
CA PRO A 377 26.61 4.09 7.54
C PRO A 377 25.96 3.71 8.88
N GLU A 378 26.64 2.93 9.74
CA GLU A 378 26.13 2.53 11.07
C GLU A 378 25.61 3.70 11.92
N GLU A 379 26.12 4.91 11.68
CA GLU A 379 25.74 6.16 12.35
C GLU A 379 24.34 6.68 11.94
N ALA A 380 23.80 6.27 10.78
CA ALA A 380 22.46 6.64 10.31
C ALA A 380 21.37 5.70 10.84
N ALA A 381 21.73 4.50 11.31
CA ALA A 381 20.78 3.47 11.78
C ALA A 381 20.29 3.67 13.23
N GLN A 382 20.66 4.78 13.88
CA GLN A 382 20.21 5.12 15.22
C GLN A 382 19.52 6.48 15.16
N ASP A 383 18.19 6.47 15.04
CA ASP A 383 17.40 7.67 15.30
C ASP A 383 17.62 8.12 16.77
N THR A 384 18.49 9.11 16.94
CA THR A 384 18.83 9.73 18.22
C THR A 384 17.85 10.84 18.62
N THR A 385 16.79 11.06 17.82
CA THR A 385 15.78 12.07 18.11
C THR A 385 15.04 11.69 19.39
N PRO A 386 14.97 12.58 20.41
CA PRO A 386 14.21 12.31 21.61
C PRO A 386 12.72 12.10 21.28
N ARG A 387 12.26 10.84 21.32
CA ARG A 387 10.86 10.47 21.14
C ARG A 387 10.14 10.38 22.49
N GLU A 388 8.86 10.76 22.51
CA GLU A 388 8.02 10.66 23.71
C GLU A 388 7.82 9.18 24.08
N LYS A 389 8.08 8.84 25.36
CA LYS A 389 8.01 7.48 25.89
C LYS A 389 6.65 7.20 26.52
N PHE A 390 6.12 6.03 26.22
CA PHE A 390 4.90 5.47 26.77
C PHE A 390 5.18 4.06 27.29
N MET A 391 4.23 3.48 28.01
CA MET A 391 4.36 2.13 28.57
C MET A 391 3.21 1.25 28.12
N THR A 392 3.52 0.04 27.65
CA THR A 392 2.51 -1.00 27.38
C THR A 392 1.86 -1.47 28.68
N ASP A 393 0.76 -2.22 28.60
CA ASP A 393 0.03 -2.76 29.76
C ASP A 393 0.94 -3.59 30.71
N GLY A 394 1.95 -4.26 30.15
CA GLY A 394 2.98 -5.08 30.79
C GLY A 394 4.27 -4.32 31.11
N GLY A 395 4.32 -3.01 30.86
CA GLY A 395 5.41 -2.13 31.28
C GLY A 395 6.62 -2.06 30.32
N ARG A 396 6.49 -2.51 29.07
CA ARG A 396 7.54 -2.28 28.05
C ARG A 396 7.48 -0.83 27.57
N VAL A 397 8.64 -0.26 27.28
CA VAL A 397 8.73 1.10 26.73
C VAL A 397 8.37 1.08 25.26
N VAL A 398 7.41 1.92 24.87
CA VAL A 398 7.05 2.18 23.47
C VAL A 398 7.11 3.68 23.18
N TYR A 399 7.20 4.06 21.91
CA TYR A 399 7.50 5.43 21.50
C TYR A 399 6.39 6.03 20.64
N GLY A 400 6.07 7.31 20.89
CA GLY A 400 5.32 8.15 19.96
C GLY A 400 6.22 8.77 18.91
N GLY A 401 5.64 9.19 17.78
CA GLY A 401 6.32 9.78 16.64
C GLY A 401 7.12 8.78 15.80
N GLY A 402 7.11 8.98 14.48
CA GLY A 402 7.98 8.24 13.56
C GLY A 402 7.59 6.78 13.32
N GLY A 403 6.32 6.41 13.53
CA GLY A 403 5.83 5.04 13.33
C GLY A 403 5.85 4.16 14.57
N ILE A 404 5.45 2.90 14.37
CA ILE A 404 5.58 1.80 15.31
C ILE A 404 7.02 1.31 15.27
N THR A 405 7.76 1.54 16.36
CA THR A 405 9.06 0.91 16.58
C THR A 405 8.86 -0.56 16.92
N PRO A 406 9.53 -1.50 16.23
CA PRO A 406 9.44 -2.92 16.56
C PRO A 406 10.08 -3.21 17.92
N ASP A 407 9.61 -4.27 18.59
CA ASP A 407 10.19 -4.80 19.82
C ASP A 407 11.55 -5.48 19.54
N SER A 408 11.70 -6.07 18.36
CA SER A 408 12.96 -6.64 17.86
C SER A 408 13.20 -6.20 16.42
N THR A 409 14.32 -5.49 16.21
CA THR A 409 14.73 -5.05 14.87
C THR A 409 15.30 -6.21 14.07
N ILE A 410 14.72 -6.45 12.90
CA ILE A 410 15.14 -7.49 11.96
C ILE A 410 15.26 -6.85 10.58
N LEU A 411 16.49 -6.76 10.07
CA LEU A 411 16.77 -6.16 8.75
C LEU A 411 16.68 -7.23 7.65
N PRO A 412 16.23 -6.86 6.43
CA PRO A 412 16.24 -7.77 5.29
C PRO A 412 17.67 -8.07 4.83
N ALA A 413 17.85 -9.22 4.16
CA ALA A 413 19.09 -9.58 3.49
C ALA A 413 19.52 -8.50 2.49
N LYS A 414 20.82 -8.23 2.39
CA LYS A 414 21.35 -7.34 1.35
C LYS A 414 21.36 -8.07 0.02
N THR A 415 20.37 -7.82 -0.84
CA THR A 415 20.47 -8.24 -2.25
C THR A 415 21.35 -7.27 -3.01
N ASN A 416 22.23 -7.78 -3.86
CA ASN A 416 23.11 -6.94 -4.67
C ASN A 416 22.42 -6.43 -5.96
N THR A 417 23.14 -5.58 -6.71
CA THR A 417 22.60 -4.95 -7.92
C THR A 417 22.30 -5.94 -9.05
N LEU A 418 22.99 -7.08 -9.11
CA LEU A 418 22.69 -8.13 -10.09
C LEU A 418 21.32 -8.73 -9.79
N THR A 419 21.04 -9.09 -8.54
CA THR A 419 19.73 -9.60 -8.11
C THR A 419 18.60 -8.61 -8.39
N ALA A 420 18.81 -7.32 -8.11
CA ALA A 420 17.84 -6.28 -8.45
C ALA A 420 17.58 -6.18 -9.97
N GLN A 421 18.64 -6.31 -10.78
CA GLN A 421 18.53 -6.31 -12.24
C GLN A 421 17.74 -7.55 -12.73
N LEU A 422 18.05 -8.74 -12.22
CA LEU A 422 17.35 -9.99 -12.56
C LEU A 422 15.85 -9.90 -12.26
N PHE A 423 15.48 -9.31 -11.12
CA PHE A 423 14.07 -9.04 -10.80
C PHE A 423 13.41 -8.04 -11.73
N SER A 424 14.04 -6.88 -11.97
CA SER A 424 13.45 -5.82 -12.80
C SER A 424 13.21 -6.29 -14.23
N LYS A 425 14.07 -7.19 -14.74
CA LYS A 425 13.93 -7.86 -16.04
C LYS A 425 13.12 -9.16 -15.99
N ARG A 426 12.62 -9.55 -14.81
CA ARG A 426 11.78 -10.75 -14.58
C ARG A 426 12.41 -12.08 -15.01
N MET A 427 13.74 -12.17 -14.99
CA MET A 427 14.48 -13.34 -15.48
C MET A 427 14.04 -14.64 -14.81
N TYR A 428 13.72 -14.62 -13.51
CA TYR A 428 13.24 -15.80 -12.76
C TYR A 428 11.94 -16.37 -13.33
N PHE A 429 10.99 -15.51 -13.65
CA PHE A 429 9.71 -15.91 -14.24
C PHE A 429 9.91 -16.43 -15.66
N GLU A 430 10.72 -15.74 -16.46
CA GLU A 430 11.02 -16.15 -17.84
C GLU A 430 11.66 -17.53 -17.91
N TYR A 431 12.65 -17.76 -17.05
CA TYR A 431 13.29 -19.07 -16.93
C TYR A 431 12.32 -20.15 -16.47
N ALA A 432 11.53 -19.88 -15.41
CA ALA A 432 10.56 -20.83 -14.91
C ALA A 432 9.50 -21.20 -15.96
N SER A 433 9.01 -20.22 -16.72
CA SER A 433 8.06 -20.41 -17.81
C SER A 433 8.63 -21.33 -18.90
N LYS A 434 9.86 -21.06 -19.34
CA LYS A 434 10.57 -21.93 -20.28
C LYS A 434 10.76 -23.34 -19.73
N TYR A 435 11.24 -23.45 -18.49
CA TYR A 435 11.53 -24.73 -17.85
C TYR A 435 10.28 -25.62 -17.75
N VAL A 436 9.16 -25.08 -17.27
CA VAL A 436 7.89 -25.80 -17.15
C VAL A 436 7.36 -26.23 -18.53
N SER A 437 7.53 -25.41 -19.56
CA SER A 437 7.13 -25.76 -20.93
C SER A 437 7.95 -26.93 -21.51
N GLU A 438 9.22 -27.06 -21.14
CA GLU A 438 10.12 -28.11 -21.64
C GLU A 438 10.06 -29.39 -20.79
N HIS A 439 9.56 -29.31 -19.55
CA HIS A 439 9.48 -30.40 -18.58
C HIS A 439 8.04 -30.65 -18.12
N PRO A 440 7.22 -31.35 -18.92
CA PRO A 440 5.80 -31.55 -18.60
C PRO A 440 5.52 -32.53 -17.46
N ASN A 441 6.53 -33.26 -16.96
CA ASN A 441 6.37 -34.29 -15.92
C ASN A 441 6.96 -33.84 -14.56
N ILE A 442 6.76 -32.57 -14.19
CA ILE A 442 7.14 -32.07 -12.87
C ILE A 442 6.17 -32.62 -11.80
N GLU A 443 6.66 -32.86 -10.58
CA GLU A 443 5.85 -33.31 -9.45
C GLU A 443 4.64 -32.39 -9.22
N GLU A 444 3.44 -32.95 -9.33
CA GLU A 444 2.15 -32.24 -9.20
C GLU A 444 1.60 -32.24 -7.77
N ASN A 445 2.24 -32.95 -6.83
CA ASN A 445 1.97 -32.82 -5.42
C ASN A 445 2.78 -31.67 -4.79
N ALA A 446 2.08 -30.65 -4.31
CA ALA A 446 2.68 -29.45 -3.72
C ALA A 446 3.67 -29.74 -2.58
N ASP A 447 3.32 -30.64 -1.66
CA ASP A 447 4.15 -30.98 -0.50
C ASP A 447 5.41 -31.75 -0.92
N ALA A 448 5.26 -32.70 -1.85
CA ALA A 448 6.38 -33.44 -2.40
C ALA A 448 7.32 -32.53 -3.21
N PHE A 449 6.78 -31.64 -4.04
CA PHE A 449 7.57 -30.65 -4.77
C PHE A 449 8.33 -29.73 -3.82
N ALA A 450 7.66 -29.17 -2.81
CA ALA A 450 8.29 -28.27 -1.85
C ALA A 450 9.47 -28.94 -1.12
N ARG A 451 9.35 -30.23 -0.79
CA ARG A 451 10.39 -31.01 -0.11
C ARG A 451 11.51 -31.48 -1.05
N ASP A 452 11.15 -32.05 -2.19
CA ASP A 452 12.04 -32.89 -3.00
C ASP A 452 12.62 -32.14 -4.22
N PHE A 453 11.94 -31.12 -4.72
CA PHE A 453 12.43 -30.35 -5.87
C PHE A 453 13.59 -29.43 -5.47
N GLN A 454 14.70 -29.52 -6.20
CA GLN A 454 15.91 -28.75 -5.98
C GLN A 454 16.37 -28.11 -7.29
N VAL A 455 16.75 -26.83 -7.24
CA VAL A 455 17.34 -26.15 -8.39
C VAL A 455 18.76 -26.67 -8.59
N THR A 456 18.97 -27.37 -9.70
CA THR A 456 20.25 -28.03 -10.03
C THR A 456 21.26 -27.07 -10.64
N ASP A 457 22.53 -27.46 -10.67
CA ASP A 457 23.58 -26.64 -11.31
C ASP A 457 23.33 -26.48 -12.82
N GLN A 458 22.77 -27.51 -13.48
CA GLN A 458 22.35 -27.42 -14.87
C GLN A 458 21.30 -26.30 -15.06
N MET A 459 20.30 -26.23 -14.17
CA MET A 459 19.27 -25.18 -14.25
C MET A 459 19.89 -23.79 -14.09
N LEU A 460 20.87 -23.65 -13.20
CA LEU A 460 21.59 -22.39 -13.00
C LEU A 460 22.41 -22.00 -14.23
N ASP A 461 23.05 -22.96 -14.90
CA ASP A 461 23.81 -22.69 -16.14
C ASP A 461 22.88 -22.26 -17.28
N GLU A 462 21.73 -22.91 -17.44
CA GLU A 462 20.70 -22.50 -18.41
C GLU A 462 20.15 -21.11 -18.09
N PHE A 463 19.95 -20.79 -16.80
CA PHE A 463 19.53 -19.46 -16.36
C PHE A 463 20.57 -18.39 -16.70
N LYS A 464 21.86 -18.67 -16.46
CA LYS A 464 22.96 -17.76 -16.84
C LYS A 464 23.02 -17.54 -18.35
N GLN A 465 22.86 -18.58 -19.15
CA GLN A 465 22.80 -18.46 -20.61
C GLN A 465 21.63 -17.56 -21.06
N MET A 466 20.47 -17.69 -20.41
CA MET A 466 19.33 -16.81 -20.69
C MET A 466 19.64 -15.35 -20.32
N CYS A 467 20.34 -15.11 -19.21
CA CYS A 467 20.79 -13.78 -18.82
C CYS A 467 21.76 -13.17 -19.85
N GLU A 468 22.69 -13.96 -20.40
CA GLU A 468 23.62 -13.51 -21.44
C GLU A 468 22.90 -13.06 -22.72
N VAL A 469 21.87 -13.81 -23.15
CA VAL A 469 21.03 -13.45 -24.31
C VAL A 469 20.34 -12.09 -24.09
N GLU A 470 19.86 -11.85 -22.87
CA GLU A 470 19.24 -10.59 -22.44
C GLU A 470 20.25 -9.48 -22.10
N LYS A 471 21.55 -9.72 -22.38
CA LYS A 471 22.67 -8.80 -22.16
C LYS A 471 22.80 -8.39 -20.69
N ILE A 472 22.53 -9.32 -19.77
CA ILE A 472 22.79 -9.19 -18.35
C ILE A 472 24.12 -9.87 -18.05
N GLU A 473 25.11 -9.09 -17.63
CA GLU A 473 26.42 -9.61 -17.24
C GLU A 473 26.35 -10.26 -15.86
N ILE A 474 26.73 -11.54 -15.78
CA ILE A 474 26.81 -12.27 -14.52
C ILE A 474 28.17 -12.02 -13.87
N ASP A 475 28.22 -11.06 -12.95
CA ASP A 475 29.35 -10.88 -12.06
C ASP A 475 29.40 -12.04 -11.05
N GLN A 476 30.41 -12.90 -11.15
CA GLN A 476 30.48 -14.15 -10.39
C GLN A 476 30.49 -13.93 -8.85
N PRO A 477 31.23 -12.96 -8.29
CA PRO A 477 31.14 -12.66 -6.85
C PRO A 477 29.74 -12.27 -6.37
N ARG A 478 29.02 -11.41 -7.12
CA ARG A 478 27.63 -11.05 -6.81
C ARG A 478 26.67 -12.22 -7.01
N TRP A 479 26.88 -13.02 -8.04
CA TRP A 479 26.10 -14.24 -8.25
C TRP A 479 26.22 -15.20 -7.07
N ASP A 480 27.44 -15.46 -6.61
CA ASP A 480 27.70 -16.38 -5.50
C ASP A 480 27.13 -15.85 -4.17
N GLN A 481 27.17 -14.54 -3.94
CA GLN A 481 26.59 -13.89 -2.77
C GLN A 481 25.08 -14.16 -2.63
N ASP A 482 24.34 -14.06 -3.74
CA ASP A 482 22.86 -14.17 -3.76
C ASP A 482 22.39 -15.48 -4.40
N LEU A 483 23.25 -16.50 -4.48
CA LEU A 483 22.92 -17.76 -5.16
C LEU A 483 21.74 -18.49 -4.51
N TRP A 484 21.71 -18.51 -3.17
CA TRP A 484 20.61 -19.09 -2.40
C TRP A 484 19.28 -18.43 -2.82
N PHE A 485 19.27 -17.10 -2.91
CA PHE A 485 18.10 -16.32 -3.25
C PHE A 485 17.63 -16.62 -4.67
N THR A 486 18.57 -16.72 -5.60
CA THR A 486 18.30 -17.10 -6.99
C THR A 486 17.66 -18.49 -7.07
N LYS A 487 18.16 -19.48 -6.31
CA LYS A 487 17.55 -20.81 -6.23
C LYS A 487 16.12 -20.75 -5.70
N THR A 488 15.88 -20.00 -4.63
CA THR A 488 14.54 -19.80 -4.06
C THR A 488 13.58 -19.15 -5.07
N GLN A 489 14.02 -18.11 -5.79
CA GLN A 489 13.17 -17.45 -6.79
C GLN A 489 12.82 -18.38 -7.94
N ILE A 490 13.79 -19.12 -8.49
CA ILE A 490 13.54 -20.09 -9.56
C ILE A 490 12.56 -21.17 -9.09
N LYS A 491 12.81 -21.79 -7.93
CA LYS A 491 11.93 -22.83 -7.36
C LYS A 491 10.51 -22.29 -7.12
N GLY A 492 10.40 -21.09 -6.57
CA GLY A 492 9.13 -20.42 -6.33
C GLY A 492 8.36 -20.20 -7.62
N GLU A 493 8.95 -19.54 -8.61
CA GLU A 493 8.29 -19.26 -9.90
C GLU A 493 7.86 -20.55 -10.62
N ILE A 494 8.67 -21.61 -10.60
CA ILE A 494 8.28 -22.93 -11.13
C ILE A 494 7.05 -23.45 -10.40
N ALA A 495 7.04 -23.45 -9.07
CA ALA A 495 5.89 -23.93 -8.29
C ALA A 495 4.62 -23.12 -8.59
N GLY A 496 4.74 -21.79 -8.66
CA GLY A 496 3.62 -20.90 -8.97
C GLY A 496 2.97 -21.24 -10.32
N LEU A 497 3.79 -21.60 -11.31
CA LEU A 497 3.34 -22.00 -12.64
C LEU A 497 2.75 -23.42 -12.66
N VAL A 498 3.40 -24.40 -12.02
CA VAL A 498 2.97 -25.81 -12.00
C VAL A 498 1.63 -25.98 -11.28
N PHE A 499 1.47 -25.37 -10.11
CA PHE A 499 0.27 -25.55 -9.29
C PHE A 499 -0.84 -24.54 -9.58
N ASN A 500 -0.55 -23.52 -10.40
CA ASN A 500 -1.41 -22.35 -10.58
C ASN A 500 -1.90 -21.78 -9.23
N ASN A 501 -1.03 -21.80 -8.22
CA ASN A 501 -1.35 -21.48 -6.83
C ASN A 501 -0.29 -20.55 -6.25
N ARG A 502 -0.70 -19.31 -5.96
CA ARG A 502 0.20 -18.29 -5.43
C ARG A 502 0.57 -18.54 -3.97
N ASP A 503 -0.22 -19.29 -3.21
CA ASP A 503 0.14 -19.64 -1.83
C ASP A 503 1.34 -20.59 -1.80
N ILE A 504 1.44 -21.53 -2.74
CA ILE A 504 2.61 -22.43 -2.83
C ILE A 504 3.85 -21.64 -3.25
N TYR A 505 3.71 -20.73 -4.21
CA TYR A 505 4.76 -19.77 -4.56
C TYR A 505 5.26 -18.98 -3.33
N ASN A 506 4.32 -18.41 -2.57
CA ASN A 506 4.63 -17.61 -1.39
C ASN A 506 5.26 -18.47 -0.30
N MET A 507 4.74 -19.68 -0.06
CA MET A 507 5.25 -20.63 0.92
C MET A 507 6.72 -20.95 0.68
N ILE A 508 7.11 -21.26 -0.56
CA ILE A 508 8.52 -21.55 -0.89
C ILE A 508 9.40 -20.34 -0.62
N ARG A 509 8.96 -19.13 -1.02
CA ARG A 509 9.76 -17.92 -0.84
C ARG A 509 9.89 -17.49 0.62
N ILE A 510 8.83 -17.67 1.41
CA ILE A 510 8.77 -17.28 2.82
C ILE A 510 9.62 -18.20 3.70
N GLN A 511 9.85 -19.45 3.28
CA GLN A 511 10.76 -20.36 3.98
C GLN A 511 12.20 -19.86 3.98
N ASP A 512 12.65 -19.22 2.89
CA ASP A 512 14.01 -18.68 2.81
C ASP A 512 14.07 -17.16 3.07
N ASP A 513 12.99 -16.56 3.57
CA ASP A 513 12.97 -15.14 3.94
C ASP A 513 13.70 -14.96 5.29
N ASP A 514 14.86 -14.29 5.26
CA ASP A 514 15.70 -14.05 6.43
C ASP A 514 14.94 -13.39 7.59
N GLN A 515 14.04 -12.44 7.31
CA GLN A 515 13.29 -11.77 8.37
C GLN A 515 12.26 -12.72 8.99
N VAL A 516 11.63 -13.57 8.18
CA VAL A 516 10.72 -14.62 8.67
C VAL A 516 11.47 -15.63 9.51
N GLN A 517 12.62 -16.12 9.05
CA GLN A 517 13.43 -17.09 9.81
C GLN A 517 13.90 -16.50 11.15
N ALA A 518 14.35 -15.25 11.17
CA ALA A 518 14.68 -14.56 12.41
C ALA A 518 13.45 -14.39 13.32
N ALA A 519 12.29 -14.02 12.77
CA ALA A 519 11.05 -13.89 13.53
C ALA A 519 10.57 -15.22 14.13
N MET A 520 10.73 -16.34 13.41
CA MET A 520 10.41 -17.68 13.90
C MET A 520 11.18 -18.05 15.18
N GLY A 521 12.41 -17.54 15.32
CA GLY A 521 13.23 -17.70 16.52
C GLY A 521 12.71 -16.98 17.77
N LEU A 522 11.75 -16.07 17.63
CA LEU A 522 11.23 -15.21 18.72
C LEU A 522 9.90 -15.71 19.31
N PHE A 523 9.40 -16.88 18.90
CA PHE A 523 8.11 -17.38 19.38
C PHE A 523 8.10 -17.75 20.86
N ASP A 524 9.24 -18.12 21.45
CA ASP A 524 9.35 -18.35 22.90
C ASP A 524 9.10 -17.05 23.68
N GLU A 525 9.63 -15.93 23.20
CA GLU A 525 9.38 -14.60 23.77
C GLU A 525 7.91 -14.18 23.57
N ALA A 526 7.36 -14.38 22.36
CA ALA A 526 5.96 -14.09 22.08
C ALA A 526 5.01 -14.91 22.97
N LYS A 527 5.34 -16.17 23.24
CA LYS A 527 4.58 -17.04 24.15
C LYS A 527 4.67 -16.58 25.60
N ALA A 528 5.84 -16.16 26.06
CA ALA A 528 6.02 -15.58 27.40
C ALA A 528 5.20 -14.29 27.56
N LEU A 529 5.18 -13.44 26.53
CA LEU A 529 4.42 -12.19 26.49
C LEU A 529 2.91 -12.42 26.55
N ALA A 530 2.38 -13.33 25.73
CA ALA A 530 0.95 -13.68 25.76
C ALA A 530 0.51 -14.26 27.13
N SER A 531 1.41 -14.98 27.79
CA SER A 531 1.13 -15.57 29.11
C SER A 531 1.06 -14.51 30.22
N SER A 532 1.83 -13.40 30.12
CA SER A 532 1.87 -12.35 31.13
C SER A 532 0.69 -11.38 31.04
N SER A 533 0.20 -11.08 29.83
CA SER A 533 -0.94 -10.18 29.59
C SER A 533 -2.31 -10.78 29.98
N SER A 534 -2.38 -12.10 30.18
CA SER A 534 -3.58 -12.81 30.65
C SER A 534 -3.91 -12.59 32.15
N LYS A 535 -2.98 -12.05 32.95
CA LYS A 535 -3.21 -11.78 34.37
C LYS A 535 -3.88 -10.41 34.54
N PRO A 536 -5.03 -10.31 35.26
CA PRO A 536 -5.65 -9.01 35.50
C PRO A 536 -4.66 -8.10 36.24
N SER A 537 -4.44 -6.90 35.73
CA SER A 537 -3.70 -5.87 36.45
C SER A 537 -4.48 -5.58 37.73
N SER A 538 -3.94 -6.02 38.87
CA SER A 538 -4.40 -5.57 40.17
C SER A 538 -4.18 -4.06 40.20
N GLY A 539 -5.27 -3.31 40.13
CA GLY A 539 -5.25 -1.88 39.96
C GLY A 539 -4.35 -1.17 40.98
N ASN A 540 -3.56 -0.24 40.48
CA ASN A 540 -3.18 0.95 41.21
C ASN A 540 -3.41 2.14 40.29
N ARG A 541 -4.65 2.63 40.27
CA ARG A 541 -4.90 4.04 39.99
C ARG A 541 -4.71 4.76 41.32
N GLN A 542 -3.61 5.48 41.46
CA GLN A 542 -3.52 6.65 42.34
C GLN A 542 -3.54 7.89 41.46
#